data_AF-A0A4S1FM93-F1
#
_entry.id   AF-A0A4S1FM93-F1
#
_cell.length_a   1.000
_cell.length_b   1.000
_cell.length_c   1.000
_cell.angle_alpha   90.00
_cell.angle_beta   90.00
_cell.angle_gamma   90.00
#
_symmetry.space_group_name_H-M   'P 1'
#
loop_
_entity.id
_entity.type
_entity.pdbx_description
1 polymer ?
#
loop_
_entity_poly.entity_id
_entity_poly.type
_entity_poly.pdbx_seq_one_letter_code
_entity_poly.pdbx_strand_id
1 'polypeptide(L)'
;MHIFSYRNTERGIYLRGSAKREERRRLRLAEQRATWEAEQAAKERRRLEVLQRQERINAIQEELREAGVKPNGRIFRQIEDRAMKLFGVTKIEILSPRRDQRIAFVRSFICYWACRRTTFSLPDIGRLLNRDHTSILAAKRRYPERRAKMGRVLREVR
;
A
#
# COMPACT_ATOMS: atom_id res chain seq x y z
N MET A 1 -19.57 14.79 -81.84
CA MET A 1 -18.51 15.23 -80.90
C MET A 1 -18.73 14.56 -79.56
N HIS A 2 -17.83 13.69 -79.11
CA HIS A 2 -17.87 13.15 -77.75
C HIS A 2 -17.07 14.06 -76.81
N ILE A 3 -17.77 14.73 -75.90
CA ILE A 3 -17.16 15.54 -74.84
C ILE A 3 -16.69 14.56 -73.76
N PHE A 4 -15.39 14.25 -73.74
CA PHE A 4 -14.82 13.50 -72.63
C PHE A 4 -14.79 14.38 -71.39
N SER A 5 -15.58 14.00 -70.38
CA SER A 5 -15.57 14.64 -69.07
C SER A 5 -14.15 14.64 -68.50
N TYR A 6 -13.65 15.80 -68.06
CA TYR A 6 -12.33 15.93 -67.41
C TYR A 6 -12.16 14.96 -66.24
N ARG A 7 -13.28 14.60 -65.58
CA ARG A 7 -13.36 13.56 -64.55
C ARG A 7 -12.95 12.17 -65.01
N ASN A 8 -13.02 11.83 -66.29
CA ASN A 8 -12.72 10.49 -66.82
C ASN A 8 -11.40 10.45 -67.59
N THR A 9 -10.65 11.55 -67.62
CA THR A 9 -9.27 11.57 -68.13
C THR A 9 -8.33 10.92 -67.12
N GLU A 10 -7.23 10.31 -67.59
CA GLU A 10 -6.20 9.73 -66.72
C GLU A 10 -5.69 10.73 -65.67
N ARG A 11 -5.54 12.00 -66.08
CA ARG A 11 -5.13 13.10 -65.21
C ARG A 11 -6.16 13.42 -64.13
N GLY A 12 -7.46 13.41 -64.46
CA GLY A 12 -8.55 13.57 -63.49
C GLY A 12 -8.70 12.38 -62.53
N ILE A 13 -8.41 11.16 -62.99
CA ILE A 13 -8.39 9.95 -62.15
C ILE A 13 -7.20 10.00 -61.17
N TYR A 14 -6.02 10.38 -61.66
CA TYR A 14 -4.80 10.52 -60.84
C TYR A 14 -4.97 11.58 -59.74
N LEU A 15 -5.49 12.77 -60.08
CA LEU A 15 -5.71 13.86 -59.11
C LEU A 15 -6.72 13.52 -58.03
N ARG A 16 -7.79 12.77 -58.34
CA ARG A 16 -8.71 12.26 -57.30
C ARG A 16 -8.06 11.18 -56.45
N GLY A 17 -7.22 10.33 -57.05
CA GLY A 17 -6.46 9.31 -56.34
C GLY A 17 -5.41 9.91 -55.39
N SER A 18 -4.74 11.01 -55.77
CA SER A 18 -3.82 11.75 -54.89
C SER A 18 -4.59 12.47 -53.79
N ALA A 19 -5.66 13.20 -54.11
CA ALA A 19 -6.48 13.90 -53.12
C ALA A 19 -7.08 12.94 -52.07
N LYS A 20 -7.65 11.80 -52.48
CA LYS A 20 -8.15 10.77 -51.55
C LYS A 20 -7.04 10.15 -50.69
N ARG A 21 -5.82 10.02 -51.21
CA ARG A 21 -4.66 9.51 -50.45
C ARG A 21 -4.18 10.52 -49.42
N GLU A 22 -4.14 11.80 -49.77
CA GLU A 22 -3.79 12.89 -48.86
C GLU A 22 -4.83 13.05 -47.74
N GLU A 23 -6.12 12.98 -48.08
CA GLU A 23 -7.21 13.01 -47.11
C GLU A 23 -7.12 11.84 -46.12
N ARG A 24 -6.90 10.61 -46.61
CA ARG A 24 -6.66 9.44 -45.75
C ARG A 24 -5.42 9.59 -44.86
N ARG A 25 -4.35 10.21 -45.35
CA ARG A 25 -3.14 10.48 -44.56
C ARG A 25 -3.41 11.51 -43.47
N ARG A 26 -4.16 12.58 -43.77
CA ARG A 26 -4.58 13.59 -42.80
C ARG A 26 -5.46 12.99 -41.71
N LEU A 27 -6.43 12.18 -42.07
CA LEU A 27 -7.31 11.48 -41.11
C LEU A 27 -6.50 10.56 -40.19
N ARG A 28 -5.60 9.72 -40.73
CA ARG A 28 -4.74 8.86 -39.90
C ARG A 28 -3.85 9.65 -38.93
N LEU A 29 -3.27 10.76 -39.38
CA LEU A 29 -2.44 11.60 -38.51
C LEU A 29 -3.26 12.29 -37.42
N ALA A 30 -4.49 12.71 -37.74
CA ALA A 30 -5.42 13.26 -36.76
C ALA A 30 -5.85 12.21 -35.73
N GLU A 31 -6.17 10.99 -36.17
CA GLU A 31 -6.47 9.85 -35.30
C GLU A 31 -5.28 9.51 -34.40
N GLN A 32 -4.06 9.43 -34.95
CA GLN A 32 -2.84 9.16 -34.17
C GLN A 32 -2.59 10.24 -33.10
N ARG A 33 -2.78 11.52 -33.45
CA ARG A 33 -2.66 12.63 -32.49
C ARG A 33 -3.71 12.53 -31.39
N ALA A 34 -4.98 12.29 -31.76
CA ALA A 34 -6.06 12.13 -30.79
C ALA A 34 -5.81 10.94 -29.84
N THR A 35 -5.29 9.82 -30.35
CA THR A 35 -4.91 8.68 -29.48
C THR A 35 -3.80 9.03 -28.52
N TRP A 36 -2.76 9.74 -28.97
CA TRP A 36 -1.64 10.14 -28.13
C TRP A 36 -2.09 11.16 -27.06
N GLU A 37 -2.89 12.15 -27.43
CA GLU A 37 -3.46 13.13 -26.51
C GLU A 37 -4.34 12.47 -25.43
N ALA A 38 -5.18 11.50 -25.84
CA ALA A 38 -6.00 10.73 -24.91
C ALA A 38 -5.15 9.90 -23.93
N GLU A 39 -4.07 9.28 -24.41
CA GLU A 39 -3.13 8.55 -23.54
C GLU A 39 -2.41 9.47 -22.55
N GLN A 40 -1.97 10.66 -22.99
CA GLN A 40 -1.34 11.63 -22.10
C GLN A 40 -2.31 12.15 -21.05
N ALA A 41 -3.54 12.51 -21.45
CA ALA A 41 -4.59 12.93 -20.53
C ALA A 41 -4.93 11.83 -19.51
N ALA A 42 -4.97 10.56 -19.92
CA ALA A 42 -5.20 9.44 -19.01
C ALA A 42 -4.05 9.26 -18.00
N LYS A 43 -2.78 9.42 -18.43
CA LYS A 43 -1.61 9.38 -17.53
C LYS A 43 -1.62 10.53 -16.54
N GLU A 44 -1.94 11.73 -16.99
CA GLU A 44 -2.02 12.91 -16.15
C GLU A 44 -3.13 12.79 -15.09
N ARG A 45 -4.31 12.30 -15.48
CA ARG A 45 -5.40 11.99 -14.53
C ARG A 45 -4.95 11.00 -13.46
N ARG A 46 -4.31 9.89 -13.84
CA ARG A 46 -3.77 8.91 -12.88
C ARG A 46 -2.76 9.54 -11.93
N ARG A 47 -1.87 10.41 -12.44
CA ARG A 47 -0.89 11.12 -11.62
C ARG A 47 -1.58 12.04 -10.60
N LEU A 48 -2.56 12.81 -11.04
CA LEU A 48 -3.36 13.70 -10.18
C LEU A 48 -4.14 12.92 -9.12
N GLU A 49 -4.75 11.79 -9.48
CA GLU A 49 -5.44 10.92 -8.53
C GLU A 49 -4.51 10.38 -7.43
N VAL A 50 -3.29 9.97 -7.81
CA VAL A 50 -2.27 9.51 -6.83
C VAL A 50 -1.86 10.65 -5.90
N LEU A 51 -1.63 11.85 -6.44
CA LEU A 51 -1.29 13.03 -5.64
C LEU A 51 -2.41 13.41 -4.67
N GLN A 52 -3.66 13.50 -5.16
CA GLN A 52 -4.83 13.80 -4.33
C GLN A 52 -5.05 12.75 -3.24
N ARG A 53 -4.83 11.46 -3.56
CA ARG A 53 -4.88 10.39 -2.56
C ARG A 53 -3.81 10.58 -1.49
N GLN A 54 -2.59 10.95 -1.88
CA GLN A 54 -1.49 11.19 -0.97
C GLN A 54 -1.76 12.40 -0.07
N GLU A 55 -2.28 13.49 -0.63
CA GLU A 55 -2.67 14.69 0.12
C GLU A 55 -3.76 14.37 1.15
N ARG A 56 -4.79 13.60 0.77
CA ARG A 56 -5.81 13.13 1.74
C ARG A 56 -5.22 12.31 2.88
N ILE A 57 -4.29 11.39 2.58
CA ILE A 57 -3.62 10.59 3.62
C ILE A 57 -2.82 11.51 4.56
N ASN A 58 -2.09 12.49 4.00
CA ASN A 58 -1.29 13.42 4.79
C ASN A 58 -2.18 14.31 5.68
N ALA A 59 -3.31 14.80 5.16
CA ALA A 59 -4.28 15.57 5.92
C ALA A 59 -4.84 14.76 7.10
N ILE A 60 -5.28 13.52 6.87
CA ILE A 60 -5.75 12.62 7.93
C ILE A 60 -4.66 12.37 8.99
N GLN A 61 -3.40 12.20 8.57
CA GLN A 61 -2.30 12.02 9.52
C GLN A 61 -2.05 13.26 10.37
N GLU A 62 -2.15 14.46 9.79
CA GLU A 62 -1.98 15.71 10.54
C GLU A 62 -3.14 15.94 11.51
N GLU A 63 -4.38 15.70 11.08
CA GLU A 63 -5.56 15.75 11.97
C GLU A 63 -5.42 14.79 13.16
N LEU A 64 -5.00 13.53 12.91
CA LEU A 64 -4.74 12.56 13.98
C LEU A 64 -3.62 13.04 14.91
N ARG A 65 -2.59 13.69 14.37
CA ARG A 65 -1.47 14.23 15.14
C ARG A 65 -1.91 15.39 16.02
N GLU A 66 -2.69 16.32 15.50
CA GLU A 66 -3.27 17.44 16.25
C GLU A 66 -4.21 16.93 17.35
N ALA A 67 -5.02 15.92 17.06
CA ALA A 67 -5.85 15.23 18.06
C ALA A 67 -5.04 14.39 19.08
N GLY A 68 -3.71 14.30 18.94
CA GLY A 68 -2.83 13.51 19.80
C GLY A 68 -3.00 11.99 19.65
N VAL A 69 -3.74 11.53 18.65
CA VAL A 69 -3.98 10.11 18.38
C VAL A 69 -2.76 9.53 17.67
N LYS A 70 -2.10 8.56 18.32
CA LYS A 70 -0.96 7.86 17.70
C LYS A 70 -1.47 6.71 16.83
N PRO A 71 -1.00 6.58 15.58
CA PRO A 71 -1.38 5.43 14.75
C PRO A 71 -0.85 4.14 15.36
N ASN A 72 -1.64 3.05 15.25
CA ASN A 72 -1.31 1.74 15.83
C ASN A 72 0.11 1.27 15.47
N GLY A 73 0.55 1.47 14.22
CA GLY A 73 1.90 1.09 13.78
C GLY A 73 3.01 1.80 14.55
N ARG A 74 2.82 3.09 14.91
CA ARG A 74 3.78 3.84 15.71
C ARG A 74 3.81 3.33 17.15
N ILE A 75 2.64 3.03 17.73
CA ILE A 75 2.56 2.47 19.09
C ILE A 75 3.20 1.09 19.15
N PHE A 76 2.95 0.24 18.14
CA PHE A 76 3.55 -1.08 18.05
C PHE A 76 5.08 -1.01 17.96
N ARG A 77 5.62 -0.14 17.09
CA ARG A 77 7.07 0.08 17.00
C ARG A 77 7.67 0.52 18.34
N GLN A 78 7.00 1.41 19.06
CA GLN A 78 7.44 1.83 20.41
C GLN A 78 7.47 0.66 21.40
N ILE A 79 6.55 -0.30 21.29
CA ILE A 79 6.55 -1.52 22.10
C ILE A 79 7.72 -2.42 21.72
N GLU A 80 7.97 -2.64 20.43
CA GLU A 80 9.14 -3.40 19.94
C GLU A 80 10.44 -2.78 20.42
N ASP A 81 10.62 -1.47 20.24
CA ASP A 81 11.84 -0.74 20.65
C ASP A 81 12.08 -0.85 22.15
N ARG A 82 11.01 -0.75 22.94
CA ARG A 82 11.09 -0.94 24.39
C ARG A 82 11.45 -2.37 24.76
N ALA A 83 10.92 -3.37 24.05
CA ALA A 83 11.27 -4.77 24.27
C ALA A 83 12.75 -5.02 23.95
N MET A 84 13.24 -4.53 22.81
CA MET A 84 14.66 -4.65 22.43
C MET A 84 15.59 -4.04 23.48
N LYS A 85 15.28 -2.84 23.96
CA LYS A 85 16.06 -2.15 25.01
C LYS A 85 16.01 -2.88 26.35
N LEU A 86 14.83 -3.31 26.79
CA LEU A 86 14.65 -3.95 28.10
C LEU A 86 15.28 -5.33 28.17
N PHE A 87 15.25 -6.08 27.07
CA PHE A 87 15.68 -7.48 27.06
C PHE A 87 17.01 -7.68 26.36
N GLY A 88 17.63 -6.64 25.78
CA GLY A 88 18.90 -6.75 25.06
C GLY A 88 18.82 -7.74 23.90
N VAL A 89 17.76 -7.64 23.09
CA VAL A 89 17.54 -8.49 21.91
C VAL A 89 17.34 -7.64 20.67
N THR A 90 17.64 -8.20 19.50
CA THR A 90 17.45 -7.54 18.21
C THR A 90 16.08 -7.85 17.60
N LYS A 91 15.65 -7.02 16.65
CA LYS A 91 14.42 -7.27 15.88
C LYS A 91 14.47 -8.59 15.11
N ILE A 92 15.63 -8.94 14.57
CA ILE A 92 15.83 -10.20 13.84
C ILE A 92 15.59 -11.40 14.76
N GLU A 93 16.07 -11.35 16.00
CA GLU A 93 15.83 -12.41 16.98
C GLU A 93 14.35 -12.51 17.39
N ILE A 94 13.67 -11.37 17.55
CA ILE A 94 12.23 -11.35 17.84
C ILE A 94 11.44 -12.05 16.72
N LEU A 95 11.74 -11.75 15.46
CA LEU A 95 11.06 -12.30 14.27
C LEU A 95 11.53 -13.72 13.89
N SER A 96 12.65 -14.16 14.46
CA SER A 96 13.23 -15.49 14.21
C SER A 96 12.26 -16.61 14.62
N PRO A 97 12.28 -17.77 13.93
CA PRO A 97 11.49 -18.94 14.31
C PRO A 97 11.88 -19.55 15.68
N ARG A 98 13.05 -19.20 16.26
CA ARG A 98 13.60 -19.72 17.52
C ARG A 98 12.57 -19.81 18.66
N ARG A 99 12.62 -20.89 19.44
CA ARG A 99 11.67 -21.17 20.54
C ARG A 99 12.33 -21.11 21.92
N ASP A 100 13.51 -20.52 22.03
CA ASP A 100 14.18 -20.34 23.30
C ASP A 100 13.30 -19.52 24.27
N GLN A 101 13.43 -19.83 25.56
CA GLN A 101 12.55 -19.28 26.58
C GLN A 101 12.63 -17.76 26.67
N ARG A 102 13.82 -17.18 26.43
CA ARG A 102 14.06 -15.73 26.48
C ARG A 102 13.32 -15.03 25.35
N ILE A 103 13.55 -15.39 24.09
CA ILE A 103 12.87 -14.77 22.95
C ILE A 103 11.37 -15.05 22.98
N ALA A 104 10.94 -16.26 23.37
CA ALA A 104 9.52 -16.55 23.56
C ALA A 104 8.87 -15.65 24.62
N PHE A 105 9.58 -15.33 25.70
CA PHE A 105 9.12 -14.37 26.71
C PHE A 105 9.05 -12.94 26.16
N VAL A 106 10.04 -12.50 25.37
CA VAL A 106 10.02 -11.19 24.72
C VAL A 106 8.84 -11.06 23.75
N ARG A 107 8.55 -12.07 22.93
CA ARG A 107 7.37 -12.04 22.05
C ARG A 107 6.08 -11.96 22.86
N SER A 108 5.96 -12.73 23.95
CA SER A 108 4.81 -12.65 24.85
C SER A 108 4.63 -11.24 25.45
N PHE A 109 5.73 -10.55 25.81
CA PHE A 109 5.69 -9.14 26.20
C PHE A 109 5.11 -8.27 25.09
N ILE A 110 5.61 -8.38 23.86
CA ILE A 110 5.16 -7.56 22.73
C ILE A 110 3.67 -7.82 22.45
N CYS A 111 3.25 -9.09 22.38
CA CYS A 111 1.86 -9.48 22.14
C CYS A 111 0.91 -8.88 23.17
N TYR A 112 1.24 -9.01 24.46
CA TYR A 112 0.42 -8.50 25.55
C TYR A 112 0.24 -6.98 25.46
N TRP A 113 1.33 -6.23 25.25
CA TRP A 113 1.24 -4.78 25.16
C TRP A 113 0.61 -4.29 23.86
N ALA A 114 0.83 -4.99 22.74
CA ALA A 114 0.20 -4.66 21.46
C ALA A 114 -1.32 -4.78 21.57
N CYS A 115 -1.84 -5.88 22.12
CA CYS A 115 -3.27 -6.09 22.34
C CYS A 115 -3.90 -5.04 23.28
N ARG A 116 -3.12 -4.48 24.21
CA ARG A 116 -3.61 -3.45 25.16
C ARG A 116 -3.54 -2.02 24.65
N ARG A 117 -2.63 -1.73 23.72
CA ARG A 117 -2.25 -0.35 23.35
C ARG A 117 -2.58 -0.01 21.91
N THR A 118 -2.96 -1.00 21.10
CA THR A 118 -3.31 -0.84 19.70
C THR A 118 -4.67 -1.47 19.43
N THR A 119 -5.31 -1.09 18.33
CA THR A 119 -6.53 -1.76 17.83
C THR A 119 -6.22 -2.85 16.81
N PHE A 120 -4.97 -3.34 16.75
CA PHE A 120 -4.61 -4.45 15.86
C PHE A 120 -5.32 -5.75 16.26
N SER A 121 -5.76 -6.49 15.25
CA SER A 121 -6.29 -7.84 15.44
C SER A 121 -5.19 -8.84 15.77
N LEU A 122 -5.54 -10.03 16.30
CA LEU A 122 -4.56 -11.09 16.55
C LEU A 122 -3.84 -11.55 15.26
N PRO A 123 -4.53 -11.68 14.10
CA PRO A 123 -3.85 -11.90 12.83
C PRO A 123 -2.88 -10.77 12.44
N ASP A 124 -3.22 -9.50 12.67
CA ASP A 124 -2.31 -8.38 12.36
C ASP A 124 -1.04 -8.44 13.20
N ILE A 125 -1.17 -8.65 14.51
CA ILE A 125 -0.03 -8.81 15.42
C ILE A 125 0.80 -10.03 15.01
N GLY A 126 0.15 -11.12 14.58
CA GLY A 126 0.79 -12.31 14.03
C GLY A 126 1.65 -11.99 12.82
N ARG A 127 1.11 -11.27 11.84
CA ARG A 127 1.85 -10.80 10.65
C ARG A 127 3.04 -9.93 11.03
N LEU A 128 2.87 -9.01 11.98
CA LEU A 128 3.96 -8.14 12.45
C LEU A 128 5.09 -8.90 13.13
N LEU A 129 4.79 -10.01 13.82
CA LEU A 129 5.77 -10.84 14.54
C LEU A 129 6.21 -12.10 13.77
N ASN A 130 5.73 -12.30 12.54
CA ASN A 130 5.93 -13.51 11.75
C ASN A 130 5.47 -14.80 12.49
N ARG A 131 4.24 -14.78 13.02
CA ARG A 131 3.65 -15.87 13.82
C ARG A 131 2.16 -16.07 13.52
N ASP A 132 1.69 -17.30 13.72
CA ASP A 132 0.27 -17.62 13.66
C ASP A 132 -0.53 -16.89 14.74
N HIS A 133 -1.74 -16.47 14.38
CA HIS A 133 -2.65 -15.77 15.31
C HIS A 133 -2.97 -16.61 16.57
N THR A 134 -2.99 -17.94 16.46
CA THR A 134 -3.15 -18.87 17.59
C THR A 134 -1.94 -18.81 18.55
N SER A 135 -0.73 -18.61 18.01
CA SER A 135 0.47 -18.37 18.82
C SER A 135 0.39 -17.03 19.55
N ILE A 136 -0.17 -16.00 18.93
CA ILE A 136 -0.42 -14.70 19.57
C ILE A 136 -1.44 -14.85 20.70
N LEU A 137 -2.53 -15.59 20.48
CA LEU A 137 -3.54 -15.88 21.49
C LEU A 137 -2.94 -16.58 22.72
N ALA A 138 -2.14 -17.62 22.51
CA ALA A 138 -1.45 -18.31 23.60
C ALA A 138 -0.45 -17.38 24.31
N ALA A 139 0.29 -16.56 23.56
CA ALA A 139 1.28 -15.64 24.10
C ALA A 139 0.65 -14.54 24.97
N LYS A 140 -0.49 -13.95 24.56
CA LYS A 140 -1.17 -12.89 25.34
C LYS A 140 -1.71 -13.41 26.67
N ARG A 141 -2.22 -14.64 26.69
CA ARG A 141 -2.75 -15.29 27.91
C ARG A 141 -1.64 -15.71 28.88
N ARG A 142 -0.57 -16.33 28.36
CA ARG A 142 0.54 -16.83 29.20
C ARG A 142 1.41 -15.72 29.79
N TYR A 143 1.40 -14.52 29.20
CA TYR A 143 2.27 -13.43 29.67
C TYR A 143 1.92 -12.98 31.10
N PRO A 144 0.66 -12.61 31.44
CA PRO A 144 0.26 -12.37 32.83
C PRO A 144 0.61 -13.50 33.79
N GLU A 145 0.35 -14.75 33.41
CA GLU A 145 0.66 -15.94 34.23
C GLU A 145 2.16 -16.01 34.58
N ARG A 146 3.03 -15.79 33.58
CA ARG A 146 4.50 -15.75 33.78
C ARG A 146 4.93 -14.59 34.67
N ARG A 147 4.24 -13.44 34.58
CA ARG A 147 4.56 -12.25 35.38
C ARG A 147 4.09 -12.40 36.82
N ALA A 148 2.96 -13.05 37.05
CA ALA A 148 2.47 -13.39 38.39
C ALA A 148 3.49 -14.25 39.15
N LYS A 149 4.08 -15.26 38.47
CA LYS A 149 5.18 -16.08 39.03
C LYS A 149 6.44 -15.28 39.38
N MET A 150 6.62 -14.10 38.78
CA MET A 150 7.72 -13.16 39.06
C MET A 150 7.31 -12.06 40.07
N GLY A 151 6.20 -12.26 40.81
CA GLY A 151 5.71 -11.29 41.79
C GLY A 151 5.04 -10.04 41.19
N ARG A 152 4.67 -10.06 39.91
CA ARG A 152 4.02 -8.92 39.24
C ARG A 152 2.67 -9.32 38.65
N VAL A 153 1.60 -8.78 39.23
CA VAL A 153 0.24 -9.01 38.74
C VAL A 153 -0.06 -8.06 37.58
N LEU A 154 -0.51 -8.61 36.45
CA LEU A 154 -0.95 -7.86 35.29
C LEU A 154 -2.44 -8.11 35.07
N ARG A 155 -3.19 -7.08 34.66
CA ARG A 155 -4.60 -7.28 34.29
C ARG A 155 -4.68 -8.09 33.01
N GLU A 156 -5.74 -8.88 32.90
CA GLU A 156 -6.04 -9.61 31.68
C GLU A 156 -6.25 -8.65 30.49
N VAL A 157 -6.01 -9.19 29.30
CA VAL A 157 -6.20 -8.46 28.03
C VAL A 157 -7.44 -9.04 27.37
N ARG A 158 -8.36 -8.15 26.96
CA ARG A 158 -9.52 -8.52 26.15
C ARG A 158 -9.08 -9.21 24.85
#